data_AF-A0A2D6LTY2-F1
#
_entry.id   AF-A0A2D6LTY2-F1
#
_cell.length_a   1.000
_cell.length_b   1.000
_cell.length_c   1.000
_cell.angle_alpha   90.00
_cell.angle_beta   90.00
_cell.angle_gamma   90.00
#
_symmetry.space_group_name_H-M   'P 1'
#
loop_
_entity.id
_entity.type
_entity.pdbx_description
1 polymer ?
#
loop_
_entity_poly.entity_id
_entity_poly.type
_entity_poly.pdbx_seq_one_letter_code
_entity_poly.pdbx_strand_id
1 'polypeptide(L)'
;MKTKKDFWRLIGLSYLLIFSGIFLLYIAEETQFEIYLLVAVMVLEVSGIVVIWKALEVFRSLKDKSVYPKQLDFLNKIAVKLYSDKKKSNIVFGIAITVGVVIGVLAVLYQEGLLF
;
A
#
# COMPACT_ATOMS: atom_id res chain seq x y z
N MET A 1 -15.19 11.43 16.43
CA MET A 1 -14.42 12.15 15.37
C MET A 1 -13.13 11.37 15.14
N LYS A 2 -12.79 11.02 13.89
CA LYS A 2 -11.50 10.36 13.60
C LYS A 2 -10.36 11.37 13.70
N THR A 3 -9.16 10.91 14.07
CA THR A 3 -8.01 11.77 14.37
C THR A 3 -6.81 11.52 13.45
N LYS A 4 -5.85 12.46 13.42
CA LYS A 4 -4.57 12.27 12.72
C LYS A 4 -3.80 11.05 13.26
N LYS A 5 -3.94 10.75 14.56
CA LYS A 5 -3.36 9.56 15.19
C LYS A 5 -3.95 8.27 14.61
N ASP A 6 -5.25 8.24 14.33
CA ASP A 6 -5.91 7.08 13.73
C ASP A 6 -5.45 6.86 12.28
N PHE A 7 -5.25 7.94 11.52
CA PHE A 7 -4.65 7.86 10.20
C PHE A 7 -3.26 7.22 10.26
N TRP A 8 -2.37 7.73 11.10
CA TRP A 8 -1.00 7.21 11.23
C TRP A 8 -0.95 5.77 11.78
N ARG A 9 -1.87 5.39 12.66
CA ARG A 9 -2.02 4.01 13.12
C ARG A 9 -2.37 3.06 11.98
N LEU A 10 -3.29 3.45 11.11
CA LEU A 10 -3.66 2.63 9.95
C LEU A 10 -2.52 2.56 8.94
N ILE A 11 -1.84 3.68 8.67
CA ILE A 11 -0.65 3.67 7.81
C ILE A 11 0.42 2.74 8.39
N GLY A 12 0.75 2.86 9.67
CA GLY A 12 1.70 1.96 10.35
C GLY A 12 1.29 0.49 10.27
N LEU A 13 0.00 0.18 10.47
CA LEU A 13 -0.51 -1.17 10.33
C LEU A 13 -0.39 -1.70 8.89
N SER A 14 -0.70 -0.88 7.87
CA SER A 14 -0.53 -1.30 6.48
C SER A 14 0.93 -1.61 6.14
N TYR A 15 1.87 -0.80 6.64
CA TYR A 15 3.29 -1.08 6.47
C TYR A 15 3.68 -2.39 7.16
N LEU A 16 3.23 -2.63 8.39
CA LEU A 16 3.52 -3.89 9.09
C LEU A 16 2.99 -5.10 8.32
N LEU A 17 1.78 -5.02 7.74
CA LEU A 17 1.20 -6.12 6.96
C LEU A 17 2.00 -6.40 5.68
N ILE A 18 2.27 -5.36 4.89
CA ILE A 18 3.03 -5.48 3.62
C ILE A 18 4.45 -5.97 3.90
N PHE A 19 5.13 -5.40 4.90
CA PHE A 19 6.50 -5.80 5.23
C PHE A 19 6.56 -7.24 5.75
N SER A 20 5.54 -7.68 6.49
CA SER A 20 5.41 -9.08 6.89
C SER A 20 5.23 -10.00 5.69
N GLY A 21 4.43 -9.59 4.69
CA GLY A 21 4.27 -10.34 3.44
C GLY A 21 5.58 -10.49 2.69
N ILE A 22 6.31 -9.39 2.49
CA ILE A 22 7.65 -9.40 1.86
C ILE A 22 8.62 -10.31 2.64
N PHE A 23 8.61 -10.24 3.98
CA PHE A 23 9.45 -11.10 4.81
C PHE A 23 9.10 -12.59 4.64
N LEU A 24 7.81 -12.92 4.54
CA LEU A 24 7.37 -14.29 4.26
C LEU A 24 7.83 -14.78 2.88
N LEU A 25 7.81 -13.92 1.86
CA LEU A 25 8.36 -14.27 0.54
C LEU A 25 9.85 -14.60 0.61
N TYR A 26 10.63 -13.81 1.35
CA TYR A 26 12.07 -14.03 1.48
C TYR A 26 12.42 -15.40 2.08
N ILE A 27 11.62 -15.88 3.04
CA ILE A 27 11.86 -17.20 3.66
C ILE A 27 11.16 -18.34 2.91
N ALA A 28 10.20 -18.05 2.03
CA ALA A 28 9.40 -19.08 1.36
C ALA A 28 10.25 -19.97 0.44
N GLU A 29 11.24 -19.38 -0.24
CA GLU A 29 12.15 -20.08 -1.16
C GLU A 29 12.91 -21.24 -0.50
N GLU A 30 13.13 -21.20 0.81
CA GLU A 30 13.94 -22.18 1.53
C GLU A 30 13.10 -23.25 2.26
N THR A 31 11.77 -23.27 2.09
CA THR A 31 10.89 -24.12 2.92
C THR A 31 9.95 -25.02 2.13
N GLN A 32 9.72 -26.23 2.65
CA GLN A 32 8.72 -27.18 2.12
C GLN A 32 7.26 -26.71 2.23
N PHE A 33 7.02 -25.55 2.84
CA PHE A 33 5.69 -24.97 3.05
C PHE A 33 5.40 -23.78 2.12
N GLU A 34 6.18 -23.63 1.04
CA GLU A 34 6.10 -22.53 0.08
C GLU A 34 4.67 -22.13 -0.28
N ILE A 35 3.81 -23.08 -0.69
CA ILE A 35 2.41 -22.80 -1.08
C ILE A 35 1.61 -22.15 0.06
N TYR A 36 1.77 -22.63 1.30
CA TYR A 36 1.07 -22.05 2.46
C TYR A 36 1.57 -20.65 2.79
N LEU A 37 2.88 -20.43 2.66
CA LEU A 37 3.48 -19.11 2.85
C LEU A 37 3.03 -18.14 1.76
N LEU A 38 2.96 -18.56 0.49
CA LEU A 38 2.44 -17.75 -0.61
C LEU A 38 0.97 -17.35 -0.38
N VAL A 39 0.13 -18.27 0.11
CA VAL A 39 -1.25 -17.94 0.48
C VAL A 39 -1.28 -16.93 1.63
N ALA A 40 -0.43 -17.09 2.65
CA ALA A 40 -0.33 -16.12 3.74
C ALA A 40 0.11 -14.74 3.25
N VAL A 41 1.07 -14.67 2.33
CA VAL A 41 1.51 -13.44 1.67
C VAL A 41 0.33 -12.76 0.98
N MET A 42 -0.44 -13.49 0.16
CA MET A 42 -1.61 -12.91 -0.51
C MET A 42 -2.60 -12.32 0.49
N VAL A 43 -2.88 -13.00 1.60
CA VAL A 43 -3.78 -12.51 2.63
C VAL A 43 -3.23 -11.24 3.31
N LEU A 44 -1.93 -11.19 3.61
CA LEU A 44 -1.28 -10.03 4.22
C LEU A 44 -1.29 -8.82 3.30
N GLU A 45 -0.93 -8.99 2.03
CA GLU A 45 -0.90 -7.91 1.04
C GLU A 45 -2.30 -7.33 0.78
N VAL A 46 -3.29 -8.20 0.55
CA VAL A 46 -4.70 -7.77 0.36
C VAL A 46 -5.20 -7.06 1.62
N SER A 47 -4.87 -7.56 2.80
CA SER A 47 -5.22 -6.90 4.07
C SER A 47 -4.56 -5.53 4.20
N GLY A 48 -3.28 -5.41 3.82
CA GLY A 48 -2.54 -4.15 3.79
C GLY A 48 -3.22 -3.10 2.90
N ILE A 49 -3.62 -3.49 1.69
CA ILE A 49 -4.37 -2.67 0.73
C ILE A 49 -5.70 -2.20 1.35
N VAL A 50 -6.46 -3.09 1.99
CA VAL A 50 -7.72 -2.74 2.67
C VAL A 50 -7.49 -1.75 3.81
N VAL A 51 -6.40 -1.90 4.57
CA VAL A 51 -6.04 -0.96 5.64
C VAL A 51 -5.66 0.42 5.07
N ILE A 52 -4.93 0.47 3.95
CA ILE A 52 -4.64 1.75 3.26
C ILE A 52 -5.94 2.43 2.82
N TRP A 53 -6.89 1.67 2.27
CA TRP A 53 -8.20 2.22 1.90
C TRP A 53 -8.91 2.85 3.10
N LYS A 54 -8.93 2.16 4.25
CA LYS A 54 -9.47 2.71 5.50
C LYS A 54 -8.72 3.96 5.95
N ALA A 55 -7.39 4.00 5.81
CA ALA A 55 -6.59 5.18 6.12
C ALA A 55 -6.98 6.37 5.25
N LEU A 56 -7.23 6.17 3.95
CA LEU A 56 -7.70 7.21 3.04
C LEU A 56 -9.09 7.74 3.45
N GLU A 57 -10.00 6.89 3.90
CA GLU A 57 -11.29 7.33 4.44
C GLU A 57 -11.12 8.18 5.70
N VAL A 58 -10.20 7.79 6.59
CA VAL A 58 -9.85 8.62 7.75
C VAL A 58 -9.33 9.96 7.30
N PHE A 59 -8.33 9.99 6.41
CA PHE A 59 -7.75 11.21 5.88
C PHE A 59 -8.82 12.14 5.31
N ARG A 60 -9.76 11.63 4.51
CA ARG A 60 -10.87 12.41 3.93
C ARG A 60 -11.84 12.95 4.99
N SER A 61 -12.01 12.26 6.12
CA SER A 61 -12.86 12.74 7.23
C SER A 61 -12.22 13.80 8.13
N LEU A 62 -10.89 13.99 8.07
CA LEU A 62 -10.19 14.99 8.91
C LEU A 62 -10.57 16.42 8.50
N LYS A 63 -10.84 17.29 9.48
CA LYS A 63 -11.05 18.73 9.23
C LYS A 63 -9.78 19.42 8.73
N ASP A 64 -8.65 19.10 9.36
CA ASP A 64 -7.33 19.58 8.98
C ASP A 64 -6.54 18.44 8.34
N LYS A 65 -6.12 18.65 7.08
CA LYS A 65 -5.42 17.66 6.25
C LYS A 65 -3.90 17.65 6.47
N SER A 66 -3.35 18.48 7.36
CA SER A 66 -1.92 18.47 7.67
C SER A 66 -1.54 17.25 8.53
N VAL A 67 -1.38 16.10 7.89
CA VAL A 67 -0.98 14.85 8.57
C VAL A 67 0.54 14.73 8.72
N TYR A 68 1.32 15.41 7.88
CA TYR A 68 2.78 15.47 7.93
C TYR A 68 3.27 16.71 8.69
N PRO A 69 4.47 16.65 9.33
CA PRO A 69 5.09 17.80 9.98
C PRO A 69 5.34 18.94 8.99
N LYS A 70 5.42 20.19 9.48
CA LYS A 70 5.58 21.40 8.65
C LYS A 70 6.80 21.37 7.72
N GLN A 71 7.87 20.69 8.12
CA GLN A 71 9.06 20.51 7.29
C GLN A 71 8.77 19.74 5.98
N LEU A 72 7.71 18.92 5.99
CA LEU A 72 7.25 18.09 4.88
C LEU A 72 5.91 18.58 4.32
N ASP A 73 5.63 19.89 4.39
CA ASP A 73 4.34 20.45 3.98
C ASP A 73 4.02 20.20 2.49
N PHE A 74 5.04 20.00 1.66
CA PHE A 74 4.85 19.56 0.27
C PHE A 74 4.09 18.22 0.18
N LEU A 75 4.33 17.28 1.11
CA LEU A 75 3.59 16.02 1.19
C LEU A 75 2.14 16.26 1.56
N ASN A 76 1.86 17.20 2.48
CA ASN A 76 0.48 17.60 2.78
C ASN A 76 -0.23 18.15 1.54
N LYS A 77 0.43 19.03 0.76
CA LYS A 77 -0.12 19.59 -0.48
C LYS A 77 -0.42 18.51 -1.52
N ILE A 78 0.51 17.57 -1.73
CA ILE A 78 0.31 16.44 -2.62
C ILE A 78 -0.85 15.56 -2.13
N ALA A 79 -0.87 15.22 -0.85
CA ALA A 79 -1.90 14.37 -0.26
C ALA A 79 -3.29 15.00 -0.39
N VAL A 80 -3.41 16.30 -0.15
CA VAL A 80 -4.66 17.04 -0.38
C VAL A 80 -5.05 17.01 -1.86
N LYS A 81 -4.12 17.29 -2.77
CA LYS A 81 -4.40 17.34 -4.21
C LYS A 81 -4.88 15.99 -4.77
N LEU A 82 -4.28 14.89 -4.32
CA LEU A 82 -4.51 13.55 -4.86
C LEU A 82 -5.61 12.78 -4.12
N TYR A 83 -5.73 12.94 -2.81
CA TYR A 83 -6.52 12.04 -1.96
C TYR A 83 -7.71 12.68 -1.24
N SER A 84 -7.87 14.00 -1.30
CA SER A 84 -9.01 14.68 -0.65
C SER A 84 -10.36 14.32 -1.29
N ASP A 85 -10.40 14.21 -2.61
CA ASP A 85 -11.57 13.81 -3.38
C ASP A 85 -11.61 12.29 -3.54
N LYS A 86 -12.78 11.67 -3.26
CA LYS A 86 -12.95 10.22 -3.32
C LYS A 86 -12.75 9.67 -4.73
N LYS A 87 -13.25 10.34 -5.77
CA LYS A 87 -13.14 9.88 -7.16
C LYS A 87 -11.69 9.96 -7.62
N LYS A 88 -11.01 11.09 -7.38
CA LYS A 88 -9.58 11.24 -7.71
C LYS A 88 -8.72 10.24 -6.95
N SER A 89 -8.98 10.07 -5.67
CA SER A 89 -8.24 9.11 -4.85
C SER A 89 -8.40 7.68 -5.33
N ASN A 90 -9.60 7.27 -5.76
CA ASN A 90 -9.84 5.94 -6.31
C ASN A 90 -9.09 5.74 -7.64
N ILE A 91 -9.02 6.78 -8.48
CA ILE A 91 -8.22 6.75 -9.72
C ILE A 91 -6.75 6.57 -9.41
N VAL A 92 -6.20 7.38 -8.48
CA VAL A 92 -4.78 7.26 -8.08
C VAL A 92 -4.48 5.87 -7.52
N PHE A 93 -5.38 5.33 -6.70
CA PHE A 93 -5.24 3.98 -6.16
C PHE A 93 -5.28 2.90 -7.24
N GLY A 94 -6.22 3.02 -8.19
CA GLY A 94 -6.32 2.11 -9.33
C GLY A 94 -5.10 2.16 -10.25
N ILE A 95 -4.56 3.36 -10.51
CA ILE A 95 -3.31 3.54 -11.25
C ILE A 95 -2.15 2.87 -10.51
N ALA A 96 -2.03 3.06 -9.20
CA ALA A 96 -0.96 2.45 -8.40
C ALA A 96 -1.01 0.92 -8.46
N ILE A 97 -2.19 0.31 -8.32
CA ILE A 97 -2.37 -1.14 -8.48
C ILE A 97 -1.99 -1.58 -9.89
N THR A 98 -2.48 -0.89 -10.92
CA THR A 98 -2.21 -1.23 -12.33
C THR A 98 -0.72 -1.18 -12.63
N VAL A 99 -0.04 -0.11 -12.20
CA VAL A 99 1.42 0.03 -12.35
C VAL A 99 2.16 -1.07 -11.61
N GLY A 100 1.74 -1.41 -10.38
CA GLY A 100 2.33 -2.52 -9.62
C GLY A 100 2.20 -3.86 -10.33
N VAL A 101 1.03 -4.17 -10.89
CA VAL A 101 0.79 -5.39 -11.68
C VAL A 101 1.67 -5.41 -12.93
N VAL A 102 1.73 -4.30 -13.68
CA VAL A 102 2.58 -4.20 -14.87
C VAL A 102 4.06 -4.43 -14.53
N ILE A 103 4.57 -3.80 -13.47
CA ILE A 103 5.94 -3.99 -13.00
C ILE A 103 6.19 -5.46 -12.63
N GLY A 104 5.27 -6.09 -11.90
CA GLY A 104 5.38 -7.49 -11.52
C GLY A 104 5.43 -8.43 -12.73
N VAL A 105 4.55 -8.23 -13.70
CA VAL A 105 4.55 -9.02 -14.95
C VAL A 105 5.85 -8.82 -15.72
N LEU A 106 6.32 -7.59 -15.87
CA LEU A 106 7.59 -7.30 -16.56
C LEU A 106 8.78 -7.95 -15.86
N ALA A 107 8.80 -7.96 -14.53
CA ALA A 107 9.87 -8.60 -13.74
C ALA A 107 9.92 -10.12 -13.97
N VAL A 108 8.76 -10.79 -13.99
CA VAL A 108 8.66 -12.23 -14.28
C VAL A 108 9.12 -12.53 -15.70
N LEU A 109 8.62 -11.78 -16.69
CA LEU A 109 9.01 -11.97 -18.10
C LEU A 109 10.52 -11.75 -18.32
N TYR A 110 11.13 -10.82 -17.59
CA TYR A 110 12.57 -10.60 -17.61
C TYR A 110 13.34 -11.79 -16.98
N GLN A 111 12.87 -12.31 -15.84
CA GLN A 111 13.49 -13.50 -15.22
C GLN A 111 13.38 -14.76 -16.09
N GLU A 112 12.29 -14.93 -16.83
CA GLU A 112 12.09 -16.04 -17.77
C GLU A 112 12.84 -15.88 -19.11
N GLY A 113 13.52 -14.75 -19.34
CA GLY A 113 14.27 -14.48 -20.57
C GLY A 113 13.38 -14.21 -21.80
N LEU A 114 12.10 -13.88 -21.56
CA LEU A 114 11.13 -13.51 -22.60
C LEU A 114 11.19 -12.01 -22.97
N LEU A 115 11.84 -11.21 -22.12
CA LEU A 115 12.25 -9.84 -22.39
C LEU A 115 13.78 -9.78 -22.42
N PHE A 116 14.33 -9.08 -23.42
CA PHE A 116 15.76 -8.93 -23.69
C PHE A 116 16.59 -8.51 -22.48
#